data_AF-A0A1H9H8Z1-F1
#
_entry.id   AF-A0A1H9H8Z1-F1
#
_cell.length_a   1.000
_cell.length_b   1.000
_cell.length_c   1.000
_cell.angle_alpha   90.00
_cell.angle_beta   90.00
_cell.angle_gamma   90.00
#
_symmetry.space_group_name_H-M   'P 1'
#
loop_
_entity.id
_entity.type
_entity.pdbx_description
1 polymer ?
#
loop_
_entity_poly.entity_id
_entity_poly.type
_entity_poly.pdbx_seq_one_letter_code
_entity_poly.pdbx_strand_id
1 'polypeptide(L)'
;MQAFKQYSRTHKPYQHLIHCAVLLLLLLCPPANAMDLTSEPISPIQADSHLNPEKVSLGRVLFHDPRLSSDSSISCASCHNLSKGGADTSAVSRGVGGAQGSANTPTVYNSGLNFVQFWNGRAADLNEQVNGPVHNPVEMNSNWPKIVNRLNQDPAIRQRFESLYPDGINGANIRNAITQFERSLSTLNAPFDRWLKGDESALSAEQKHGYRLFKSYGCISCHQGTNVGGNMYAPFGAVKDISEYFNTRSTPLSDTDLGRYTATNDAADRYLFKVPSLRMASVTAPYFHDGAVKELKTAIEIMGRFQLGREIPAEHISAISSFITSLKGEHPELQQ
;
A
#
# COMPACT_ATOMS: atom_id res chain seq x y z
N MET A 1 33.98 86.27 -23.18
CA MET A 1 34.43 86.96 -21.93
C MET A 1 33.18 87.53 -21.31
N GLN A 2 32.79 87.29 -20.06
CA GLN A 2 33.50 86.78 -18.89
C GLN A 2 32.41 86.46 -17.84
N ALA A 3 32.76 85.59 -16.90
CA ALA A 3 32.29 85.55 -15.52
C ALA A 3 30.79 85.22 -15.26
N PHE A 4 30.47 84.02 -14.76
CA PHE A 4 30.60 83.53 -13.38
C PHE A 4 29.41 83.89 -12.48
N LYS A 5 28.81 82.82 -11.92
CA LYS A 5 28.19 82.72 -10.58
C LYS A 5 26.98 83.63 -10.30
N GLN A 6 25.81 83.01 -10.10
CA GLN A 6 25.32 82.62 -8.76
C GLN A 6 23.85 82.21 -8.85
N TYR A 7 23.59 80.90 -8.78
CA TYR A 7 22.51 80.23 -8.04
C TYR A 7 22.47 78.77 -8.51
N SER A 8 23.35 77.89 -8.06
CA SER A 8 23.31 77.20 -6.77
C SER A 8 21.92 76.67 -6.39
N ARG A 9 21.77 75.34 -6.53
CA ARG A 9 21.21 74.40 -5.54
C ARG A 9 19.68 74.50 -5.35
N THR A 10 18.87 73.45 -5.40
CA THR A 10 19.00 72.06 -4.95
C THR A 10 17.84 71.28 -5.58
N HIS A 11 18.08 70.13 -6.20
CA HIS A 11 17.20 68.95 -6.10
C HIS A 11 17.72 67.85 -7.00
N LYS A 12 18.53 66.96 -6.42
CA LYS A 12 18.57 65.54 -6.75
C LYS A 12 19.43 64.85 -5.69
N PRO A 13 18.81 64.15 -4.72
CA PRO A 13 19.58 63.08 -4.09
C PRO A 13 18.73 61.87 -3.69
N TYR A 14 17.97 61.21 -4.58
CA TYR A 14 17.30 59.96 -4.17
C TYR A 14 17.20 58.84 -5.23
N GLN A 15 17.73 58.99 -6.45
CA GLN A 15 17.64 57.91 -7.44
C GLN A 15 18.72 56.81 -7.30
N HIS A 16 19.91 57.15 -6.78
CA HIS A 16 21.00 56.17 -6.61
C HIS A 16 20.89 55.35 -5.31
N LEU A 17 20.31 55.91 -4.24
CA LEU A 17 20.11 55.19 -2.97
C LEU A 17 19.02 54.12 -3.06
N ILE A 18 17.98 54.33 -3.89
CA ILE A 18 16.91 53.34 -4.11
C ILE A 18 17.40 52.15 -4.95
N HIS A 19 18.26 52.40 -5.97
CA HIS A 19 18.82 51.32 -6.80
C HIS A 19 19.82 50.45 -6.03
N CYS A 20 20.64 51.03 -5.14
CA CYS A 20 21.54 50.23 -4.28
C CYS A 20 20.77 49.44 -3.22
N ALA A 21 19.67 49.97 -2.66
CA ALA A 21 18.87 49.25 -1.67
C ALA A 21 18.09 48.06 -2.29
N VAL A 22 17.57 48.20 -3.52
CA VAL A 22 16.87 47.11 -4.22
C VAL A 22 17.82 46.00 -4.68
N LEU A 23 19.05 46.34 -5.10
CA LEU A 23 20.06 45.32 -5.43
C LEU A 23 20.61 44.58 -4.19
N LEU A 24 20.70 45.25 -3.03
CA LEU A 24 21.18 44.61 -1.79
C LEU A 24 20.12 43.71 -1.14
N LEU A 25 18.82 44.00 -1.34
CA LEU A 25 17.72 43.16 -0.85
C LEU A 25 17.54 41.86 -1.66
N LEU A 26 17.97 41.81 -2.91
CA LEU A 26 17.93 40.59 -3.74
C LEU A 26 19.09 39.62 -3.45
N LEU A 27 20.15 40.07 -2.77
CA LEU A 27 21.32 39.26 -2.41
C LEU A 27 21.24 38.64 -1.00
N LEU A 28 20.18 38.93 -0.24
CA LEU A 28 19.97 38.42 1.13
C LEU A 28 18.89 37.34 1.22
N CYS A 29 18.28 36.95 0.10
CA CYS A 29 17.44 35.76 0.07
C CYS A 29 18.37 34.58 -0.25
N PRO A 30 18.75 33.73 0.74
CA PRO A 30 19.40 32.48 0.40
C PRO A 30 18.50 31.75 -0.61
N PRO A 31 19.06 31.09 -1.64
CA PRO A 31 18.25 30.22 -2.48
C PRO A 31 17.47 29.31 -1.53
N ALA A 32 16.14 29.29 -1.67
CA ALA A 32 15.34 28.27 -0.99
C ALA A 32 15.97 26.94 -1.38
N ASN A 33 16.66 26.30 -0.43
CA ASN A 33 17.26 25.00 -0.65
C ASN A 33 16.09 24.07 -0.90
N ALA A 34 15.76 23.85 -2.18
CA ALA A 34 14.79 22.84 -2.57
C ALA A 34 15.26 21.54 -1.90
N MET A 35 14.42 21.00 -1.02
CA MET A 35 14.79 19.81 -0.29
C MET A 35 15.00 18.70 -1.31
N ASP A 36 16.20 18.13 -1.38
CA ASP A 36 16.49 17.03 -2.29
C ASP A 36 15.79 15.77 -1.76
N LEU A 37 14.62 15.49 -2.31
CA LEU A 37 13.80 14.33 -1.96
C LEU A 37 14.19 13.07 -2.74
N THR A 38 15.17 13.16 -3.64
CA THR A 38 15.56 12.02 -4.49
C THR A 38 16.27 10.91 -3.72
N SER A 39 16.81 11.21 -2.53
CA SER A 39 17.44 10.25 -1.63
C SER A 39 16.51 9.71 -0.53
N GLU A 40 15.22 10.03 -0.55
CA GLU A 40 14.29 9.50 0.45
C GLU A 40 14.10 7.98 0.27
N PRO A 41 14.02 7.19 1.37
CA PRO A 41 13.90 5.73 1.31
C PRO A 41 12.53 5.25 0.83
N ILE A 42 11.56 6.15 0.63
CA ILE A 42 10.27 5.85 0.01
C ILE A 42 10.21 6.60 -1.31
N SER A 43 9.77 5.90 -2.35
CA SER A 43 9.54 6.47 -3.68
C SER A 43 8.04 6.49 -4.03
N PRO A 44 7.59 7.46 -4.85
CA PRO A 44 6.20 7.51 -5.30
C PRO A 44 5.79 6.28 -6.13
N ILE A 45 4.52 5.89 -6.09
CA ILE A 45 3.99 4.90 -7.05
C ILE A 45 3.99 5.51 -8.45
N GLN A 46 4.36 4.68 -9.41
CA GLN A 46 4.21 4.93 -10.83
C GLN A 46 3.12 4.02 -11.40
N ALA A 47 2.35 4.54 -12.36
CA ALA A 47 1.38 3.74 -13.08
C ALA A 47 2.09 2.65 -13.89
N ASP A 48 1.51 1.46 -13.93
CA ASP A 48 2.02 0.34 -14.71
C ASP A 48 1.72 0.55 -16.20
N SER A 49 2.74 0.91 -16.97
CA SER A 49 2.63 1.16 -18.42
C SER A 49 2.46 -0.11 -19.27
N HIS A 50 2.55 -1.30 -18.67
CA HIS A 50 2.48 -2.58 -19.39
C HIS A 50 1.10 -3.26 -19.32
N LEU A 51 0.11 -2.60 -18.72
CA LEU A 51 -1.25 -3.14 -18.61
C LEU A 51 -1.95 -3.15 -19.97
N ASN A 52 -2.63 -4.26 -20.29
CA ASN A 52 -3.57 -4.31 -21.41
C ASN A 52 -4.99 -3.94 -20.91
N PRO A 53 -5.58 -2.81 -21.34
CA PRO A 53 -6.86 -2.34 -20.83
C PRO A 53 -8.03 -3.31 -21.02
N GLU A 54 -8.03 -4.08 -22.12
CA GLU A 54 -9.10 -5.05 -22.39
C GLU A 54 -8.99 -6.26 -21.46
N LYS A 55 -7.76 -6.74 -21.19
CA LYS A 55 -7.52 -7.80 -20.21
C LYS A 55 -7.80 -7.33 -18.78
N VAL A 56 -7.48 -6.09 -18.43
CA VAL A 56 -7.88 -5.46 -17.16
C VAL A 56 -9.40 -5.45 -17.02
N SER A 57 -10.12 -5.05 -18.07
CA SER A 57 -11.58 -5.07 -18.08
C SER A 57 -12.17 -6.47 -17.94
N LEU A 58 -11.55 -7.50 -18.54
CA LEU A 58 -11.96 -8.89 -18.36
C LEU A 58 -11.66 -9.38 -16.94
N GLY A 59 -10.47 -9.09 -16.43
CA GLY A 59 -10.06 -9.40 -15.06
C GLY A 59 -10.99 -8.79 -14.02
N ARG A 60 -11.41 -7.54 -14.22
CA ARG A 60 -12.36 -6.86 -13.34
C ARG A 60 -13.69 -7.61 -13.25
N VAL A 61 -14.20 -8.10 -14.39
CA VAL A 61 -15.41 -8.92 -14.43
C VAL A 61 -15.21 -10.20 -13.64
N LEU A 62 -14.10 -10.91 -13.87
CA LEU A 62 -13.79 -12.18 -13.18
C LEU A 62 -13.58 -12.00 -11.68
N PHE A 63 -12.94 -10.91 -11.26
CA PHE A 63 -12.71 -10.57 -9.85
C PHE A 63 -14.02 -10.46 -9.06
N HIS A 64 -15.10 -10.03 -9.72
CA HIS A 64 -16.44 -9.91 -9.15
C HIS A 64 -17.35 -11.10 -9.49
N ASP A 65 -16.87 -12.10 -10.25
CA ASP A 65 -17.69 -13.21 -10.71
C ASP A 65 -17.75 -14.32 -9.66
N PRO A 66 -18.89 -14.54 -8.99
CA PRO A 66 -18.97 -15.54 -7.95
C PRO A 66 -18.93 -16.96 -8.52
N ARG A 67 -19.13 -17.17 -9.83
CA ARG A 67 -19.08 -18.51 -10.47
C ARG A 67 -17.69 -19.17 -10.36
N LEU A 68 -16.69 -18.41 -9.94
CA LEU A 68 -15.37 -18.91 -9.57
C LEU A 68 -15.42 -19.83 -8.33
N SER A 69 -16.35 -19.63 -7.37
CA SER A 69 -16.51 -20.51 -6.20
C SER A 69 -17.27 -21.80 -6.52
N SER A 70 -17.24 -22.78 -5.62
CA SER A 70 -17.93 -24.06 -5.79
C SER A 70 -19.44 -23.92 -5.93
N ASP A 71 -20.02 -23.00 -5.18
CA ASP A 71 -21.46 -22.79 -4.99
C ASP A 71 -21.97 -21.48 -5.63
N SER A 72 -21.10 -20.77 -6.36
CA SER A 72 -21.40 -19.47 -6.97
C SER A 72 -21.83 -18.38 -5.98
N SER A 73 -21.37 -18.43 -4.73
CA SER A 73 -21.67 -17.45 -3.68
C SER A 73 -20.53 -16.46 -3.36
N ILE A 74 -19.28 -16.80 -3.70
CA ILE A 74 -18.09 -16.02 -3.31
C ILE A 74 -17.29 -15.62 -4.56
N SER A 75 -16.88 -14.36 -4.62
CA SER A 75 -15.92 -13.82 -5.59
C SER A 75 -14.68 -13.28 -4.87
N CYS A 76 -13.65 -12.85 -5.60
CA CYS A 76 -12.50 -12.18 -4.99
C CYS A 76 -12.95 -10.91 -4.25
N ALA A 77 -13.89 -10.15 -4.84
CA ALA A 77 -14.46 -8.93 -4.26
C ALA A 77 -15.26 -9.16 -2.95
N SER A 78 -15.69 -10.38 -2.68
CA SER A 78 -16.39 -10.73 -1.42
C SER A 78 -15.47 -10.55 -0.20
N CYS A 79 -14.18 -10.85 -0.34
CA CYS A 79 -13.18 -10.67 0.71
C CYS A 79 -12.34 -9.40 0.50
N HIS A 80 -12.13 -9.01 -0.76
CA HIS A 80 -11.32 -7.84 -1.13
C HIS A 80 -12.20 -6.70 -1.61
N ASN A 81 -13.00 -6.14 -0.71
CA ASN A 81 -13.97 -5.11 -1.04
C ASN A 81 -13.26 -3.81 -1.50
N LEU A 82 -13.37 -3.50 -2.79
CA LEU A 82 -12.62 -2.41 -3.42
C LEU A 82 -12.98 -1.02 -2.87
N SER A 83 -14.23 -0.78 -2.46
CA SER A 83 -14.65 0.50 -1.87
C SER A 83 -14.32 0.63 -0.38
N LYS A 84 -13.91 -0.48 0.25
CA LYS A 84 -13.45 -0.53 1.66
C LYS A 84 -11.94 -0.77 1.76
N GLY A 85 -11.17 -0.26 0.80
CA GLY A 85 -9.71 -0.34 0.84
C GLY A 85 -9.15 -1.67 0.35
N GLY A 86 -9.93 -2.51 -0.34
CA GLY A 86 -9.48 -3.74 -0.99
C GLY A 86 -9.20 -4.90 -0.02
N ALA A 87 -9.64 -4.79 1.22
CA ALA A 87 -9.49 -5.77 2.29
C ALA A 87 -10.86 -6.05 2.94
N ASP A 88 -10.93 -7.09 3.75
CA ASP A 88 -12.12 -7.34 4.58
C ASP A 88 -12.05 -6.45 5.83
N THR A 89 -13.22 -6.03 6.30
CA THR A 89 -13.35 -5.26 7.55
C THR A 89 -13.52 -6.17 8.78
N SER A 90 -13.68 -7.47 8.55
CA SER A 90 -13.67 -8.51 9.57
C SER A 90 -12.24 -8.93 9.93
N ALA A 91 -12.03 -9.49 11.14
CA ALA A 91 -10.73 -10.04 11.53
C ALA A 91 -10.24 -11.11 10.54
N VAL A 92 -11.15 -12.01 10.12
CA VAL A 92 -10.92 -13.01 9.08
C VAL A 92 -12.16 -13.12 8.19
N SER A 93 -11.96 -13.38 6.90
CA SER A 93 -13.05 -13.49 5.93
C SER A 93 -13.84 -14.79 6.07
N ARG A 94 -15.05 -14.78 5.49
CA ARG A 94 -15.89 -15.97 5.35
C ARG A 94 -15.95 -16.41 3.89
N GLY A 95 -15.70 -17.69 3.64
CA GLY A 95 -15.85 -18.27 2.31
C GLY A 95 -17.16 -19.04 2.15
N VAL A 96 -17.14 -20.02 1.24
CA VAL A 96 -18.32 -20.83 0.90
C VAL A 96 -18.92 -21.50 2.13
N GLY A 97 -20.26 -21.59 2.17
CA GLY A 97 -20.99 -22.14 3.31
C GLY A 97 -20.79 -21.38 4.64
N GLY A 98 -20.22 -20.17 4.61
CA GLY A 98 -19.94 -19.36 5.81
C GLY A 98 -18.69 -19.79 6.58
N ALA A 99 -17.87 -20.67 6.00
CA ALA A 99 -16.64 -21.16 6.60
C ALA A 99 -15.67 -20.01 6.92
N GLN A 100 -15.07 -20.04 8.12
CA GLN A 100 -14.23 -18.96 8.61
C GLN A 100 -12.77 -19.19 8.22
N GLY A 101 -12.16 -18.19 7.58
CA GLY A 101 -10.73 -18.19 7.23
C GLY A 101 -9.81 -18.15 8.45
N SER A 102 -8.52 -18.36 8.22
CA SER A 102 -7.49 -18.46 9.27
C SER A 102 -6.57 -17.24 9.40
N ALA A 103 -6.67 -16.29 8.47
CA ALA A 103 -5.86 -15.09 8.45
C ALA A 103 -6.69 -13.88 7.99
N ASN A 104 -6.27 -12.70 8.41
CA ASN A 104 -6.80 -11.44 7.94
C ASN A 104 -6.51 -11.25 6.45
N THR A 105 -7.49 -10.72 5.73
CA THR A 105 -7.42 -10.53 4.29
C THR A 105 -6.63 -9.25 3.98
N PRO A 106 -5.41 -9.33 3.43
CA PRO A 106 -4.64 -8.14 3.08
C PRO A 106 -5.29 -7.40 1.92
N THR A 107 -5.00 -6.11 1.77
CA THR A 107 -5.50 -5.33 0.64
C THR A 107 -4.98 -5.84 -0.70
N VAL A 108 -5.85 -5.84 -1.73
CA VAL A 108 -5.45 -6.04 -3.13
C VAL A 108 -4.81 -4.79 -3.75
N TYR A 109 -5.04 -3.60 -3.19
CA TYR A 109 -4.43 -2.38 -3.72
C TYR A 109 -2.92 -2.42 -3.56
N ASN A 110 -2.21 -2.05 -4.62
CA ASN A 110 -0.74 -2.06 -4.71
C ASN A 110 -0.10 -3.45 -4.49
N SER A 111 -0.89 -4.54 -4.50
CA SER A 111 -0.38 -5.90 -4.29
C SER A 111 0.58 -6.35 -5.38
N GLY A 112 0.43 -5.81 -6.60
CA GLY A 112 1.37 -6.02 -7.71
C GLY A 112 2.78 -5.46 -7.48
N LEU A 113 2.97 -4.61 -6.47
CA LEU A 113 4.29 -4.11 -6.07
C LEU A 113 4.96 -4.99 -5.01
N ASN A 114 4.27 -6.02 -4.49
CA ASN A 114 4.87 -6.92 -3.52
C ASN A 114 5.86 -7.88 -4.22
N PHE A 115 6.98 -8.20 -3.58
CA PHE A 115 7.94 -9.19 -4.09
C PHE A 115 7.43 -10.64 -4.02
N VAL A 116 6.44 -10.89 -3.15
CA VAL A 116 5.74 -12.17 -2.93
C VAL A 116 4.34 -11.89 -2.36
N GLN A 117 3.44 -12.87 -2.43
CA GLN A 117 2.06 -12.74 -1.97
C GLN A 117 1.74 -13.61 -0.75
N PHE A 118 0.60 -13.30 -0.10
CA PHE A 118 0.22 -13.77 1.25
C PHE A 118 1.13 -13.28 2.39
N TRP A 119 0.65 -13.39 3.63
CA TRP A 119 1.40 -13.03 4.84
C TRP A 119 2.70 -13.83 5.01
N ASN A 120 2.67 -15.12 4.68
CA ASN A 120 3.83 -16.01 4.75
C ASN A 120 4.71 -16.00 3.48
N GLY A 121 4.31 -15.24 2.45
CA GLY A 121 5.05 -15.13 1.20
C GLY A 121 5.17 -16.42 0.41
N ARG A 122 4.17 -17.32 0.50
CA ARG A 122 4.20 -18.66 -0.12
C ARG A 122 3.99 -18.65 -1.63
N ALA A 123 3.48 -17.56 -2.19
CA ALA A 123 3.26 -17.42 -3.64
C ALA A 123 4.24 -16.37 -4.18
N ALA A 124 4.95 -16.69 -5.24
CA ALA A 124 5.98 -15.84 -5.83
C ALA A 124 5.41 -14.57 -6.46
N ASP A 125 4.20 -14.64 -7.02
CA ASP A 125 3.53 -13.52 -7.66
C ASP A 125 1.99 -13.61 -7.55
N LEU A 126 1.30 -12.62 -8.10
CA LEU A 126 -0.16 -12.56 -8.14
C LEU A 126 -0.78 -13.73 -8.93
N ASN A 127 -0.16 -14.15 -10.04
CA ASN A 127 -0.70 -15.21 -10.87
C ASN A 127 -0.61 -16.59 -10.18
N GLU A 128 0.41 -16.81 -9.36
CA GLU A 128 0.48 -17.95 -8.45
C GLU A 128 -0.53 -17.81 -7.29
N GLN A 129 -0.62 -16.61 -6.69
CA GLN A 129 -1.48 -16.31 -5.55
C GLN A 129 -2.93 -16.71 -5.80
N VAL A 130 -3.48 -16.42 -6.99
CA VAL A 130 -4.88 -16.69 -7.35
C VAL A 130 -5.26 -18.16 -7.17
N ASN A 131 -4.32 -19.11 -7.28
CA ASN A 131 -4.60 -20.53 -7.02
C ASN A 131 -4.99 -20.81 -5.57
N GLY A 132 -4.45 -20.05 -4.61
CA GLY A 132 -4.70 -20.21 -3.18
C GLY A 132 -6.19 -20.13 -2.82
N PRO A 133 -6.86 -18.97 -2.97
CA PRO A 133 -8.27 -18.81 -2.61
C PRO A 133 -9.17 -19.73 -3.45
N VAL A 134 -8.86 -19.90 -4.74
CA VAL A 134 -9.66 -20.73 -5.66
C VAL A 134 -9.74 -22.18 -5.21
N HIS A 135 -8.61 -22.77 -4.78
CA HIS A 135 -8.55 -24.17 -4.36
C HIS A 135 -8.81 -24.40 -2.88
N ASN A 136 -8.72 -23.36 -2.04
CA ASN A 136 -8.90 -23.51 -0.61
C ASN A 136 -10.36 -23.89 -0.27
N PRO A 137 -10.59 -25.01 0.44
CA PRO A 137 -11.94 -25.50 0.77
C PRO A 137 -12.72 -24.57 1.72
N VAL A 138 -12.04 -23.69 2.45
CA VAL A 138 -12.64 -22.70 3.36
C VAL A 138 -12.93 -21.38 2.65
N GLU A 139 -12.30 -21.12 1.49
CA GLU A 139 -12.48 -19.90 0.71
C GLU A 139 -13.45 -20.13 -0.45
N MET A 140 -12.94 -20.46 -1.66
CA MET A 140 -13.79 -20.63 -2.85
C MET A 140 -14.09 -22.10 -3.18
N ASN A 141 -13.34 -23.06 -2.61
CA ASN A 141 -13.54 -24.51 -2.71
C ASN A 141 -13.72 -25.05 -4.15
N SER A 142 -13.02 -24.47 -5.11
CA SER A 142 -13.23 -24.72 -6.53
C SER A 142 -11.96 -25.24 -7.21
N ASN A 143 -12.03 -25.45 -8.52
CA ASN A 143 -10.86 -25.77 -9.33
C ASN A 143 -10.99 -25.30 -10.77
N TRP A 144 -9.85 -25.16 -11.45
CA TRP A 144 -9.80 -24.61 -12.81
C TRP A 144 -10.66 -25.38 -13.82
N PRO A 145 -10.65 -26.72 -13.89
CA PRO A 145 -11.56 -27.44 -14.79
C PRO A 145 -13.04 -27.12 -14.57
N LYS A 146 -13.51 -27.07 -13.32
CA LYS A 146 -14.90 -26.70 -13.00
C LYS A 146 -15.22 -25.26 -13.42
N ILE A 147 -14.31 -24.33 -13.13
CA ILE A 147 -14.48 -22.92 -13.49
C ILE A 147 -14.52 -22.74 -15.01
N VAL A 148 -13.57 -23.34 -15.73
CA VAL A 148 -13.51 -23.31 -17.21
C VAL A 148 -14.81 -23.86 -17.80
N ASN A 149 -15.31 -24.98 -17.29
CA ASN A 149 -16.58 -25.54 -17.76
C ASN A 149 -17.76 -24.59 -17.54
N ARG A 150 -17.85 -23.90 -16.38
CA ARG A 150 -18.91 -22.93 -16.10
C ARG A 150 -18.81 -21.69 -16.97
N LEU A 151 -17.63 -21.08 -17.06
CA LEU A 151 -17.42 -19.87 -17.85
C LEU A 151 -17.62 -20.13 -19.35
N ASN A 152 -17.31 -21.34 -19.82
CA ASN A 152 -17.64 -21.74 -21.18
C ASN A 152 -19.13 -21.77 -21.46
N GLN A 153 -20.03 -21.90 -20.47
CA GLN A 153 -21.48 -21.85 -20.72
C GLN A 153 -22.01 -20.42 -20.92
N ASP A 154 -21.17 -19.39 -20.75
CA ASP A 154 -21.51 -17.99 -20.96
C ASP A 154 -20.96 -17.52 -22.32
N PRO A 155 -21.82 -17.31 -23.34
CA PRO A 155 -21.36 -16.91 -24.68
C PRO A 155 -20.61 -15.58 -24.69
N ALA A 156 -20.98 -14.63 -23.82
CA ALA A 156 -20.35 -13.32 -23.77
C ALA A 156 -18.93 -13.43 -23.17
N ILE A 157 -18.76 -14.22 -22.11
CA ILE A 157 -17.43 -14.49 -21.54
C ILE A 157 -16.56 -15.26 -22.54
N ARG A 158 -17.11 -16.29 -23.20
CA ARG A 158 -16.38 -17.05 -24.23
C ARG A 158 -15.84 -16.14 -25.33
N GLN A 159 -16.69 -15.30 -25.90
CA GLN A 159 -16.30 -14.37 -26.96
C GLN A 159 -15.19 -13.40 -26.51
N ARG A 160 -15.27 -12.87 -25.27
CA ARG A 160 -14.22 -11.99 -24.72
C ARG A 160 -12.87 -12.70 -24.54
N PHE A 161 -12.88 -13.98 -24.18
CA PHE A 161 -11.63 -14.74 -24.07
C PHE A 161 -11.04 -15.06 -25.44
N GLU A 162 -11.87 -15.50 -26.40
CA GLU A 162 -11.44 -15.76 -27.78
C GLU A 162 -10.85 -14.51 -28.46
N SER A 163 -11.35 -13.31 -28.13
CA SER A 163 -10.80 -12.06 -28.67
C SER A 163 -9.47 -11.63 -28.02
N LEU A 164 -9.17 -12.07 -26.79
CA LEU A 164 -8.02 -11.60 -26.01
C LEU A 164 -6.91 -12.64 -25.85
N TYR A 165 -7.21 -13.91 -26.08
CA TYR A 165 -6.29 -15.03 -25.89
C TYR A 165 -6.46 -16.04 -27.03
N PRO A 166 -5.38 -16.39 -27.76
CA PRO A 166 -5.44 -17.38 -28.84
C PRO A 166 -6.00 -18.75 -28.40
N ASP A 167 -5.70 -19.16 -27.17
CA ASP A 167 -6.14 -20.44 -26.60
C ASP A 167 -7.48 -20.35 -25.85
N GLY A 168 -8.20 -19.23 -25.98
CA GLY A 168 -9.53 -19.01 -25.39
C GLY A 168 -9.58 -19.15 -23.86
N ILE A 169 -10.70 -19.68 -23.35
CA ILE A 169 -10.89 -19.89 -21.90
C ILE A 169 -10.07 -21.09 -21.43
N ASN A 170 -9.08 -20.84 -20.59
CA ASN A 170 -8.40 -21.86 -19.80
C ASN A 170 -7.94 -21.28 -18.45
N GLY A 171 -7.49 -22.14 -17.54
CA GLY A 171 -7.07 -21.72 -16.20
C GLY A 171 -5.94 -20.68 -16.20
N ALA A 172 -4.98 -20.78 -17.12
CA ALA A 172 -3.88 -19.81 -17.21
C ALA A 172 -4.37 -18.44 -17.67
N ASN A 173 -5.26 -18.39 -18.67
CA ASN A 173 -5.81 -17.14 -19.19
C ASN A 173 -6.76 -16.47 -18.19
N ILE A 174 -7.52 -17.24 -17.40
CA ILE A 174 -8.36 -16.72 -16.32
C ILE A 174 -7.49 -16.04 -15.26
N ARG A 175 -6.45 -16.73 -14.77
CA ARG A 175 -5.52 -16.15 -13.80
C ARG A 175 -4.81 -14.92 -14.36
N ASN A 176 -4.35 -14.98 -15.61
CA ASN A 176 -3.73 -13.82 -16.26
C ASN A 176 -4.66 -12.61 -16.29
N ALA A 177 -5.92 -12.78 -16.68
CA ALA A 177 -6.89 -11.69 -16.69
C ALA A 177 -7.08 -11.09 -15.29
N ILE A 178 -7.29 -11.93 -14.26
CA ILE A 178 -7.43 -11.48 -12.87
C ILE A 178 -6.17 -10.71 -12.43
N THR A 179 -4.98 -11.25 -12.68
CA THR A 179 -3.71 -10.58 -12.34
C THR A 179 -3.51 -9.26 -13.08
N GLN A 180 -3.95 -9.13 -14.34
CA GLN A 180 -3.93 -7.84 -15.05
C GLN A 180 -4.79 -6.81 -14.31
N PHE A 181 -5.98 -7.21 -13.85
CA PHE A 181 -6.82 -6.32 -13.05
C PHE A 181 -6.19 -5.99 -11.70
N GLU A 182 -5.65 -6.95 -10.97
CA GLU A 182 -4.98 -6.70 -9.67
C GLU A 182 -3.78 -5.76 -9.79
N ARG A 183 -2.97 -5.88 -10.85
CA ARG A 183 -1.89 -4.92 -11.14
C ARG A 183 -2.40 -3.51 -11.44
N SER A 184 -3.58 -3.41 -12.05
CA SER A 184 -4.23 -2.12 -12.31
C SER A 184 -4.73 -1.42 -11.03
N LEU A 185 -4.92 -2.15 -9.92
CA LEU A 185 -5.30 -1.61 -8.61
C LEU A 185 -4.15 -0.89 -7.90
N SER A 186 -3.46 -0.02 -8.62
CA SER A 186 -2.41 0.85 -8.08
C SER A 186 -3.01 2.18 -7.63
N THR A 187 -2.83 2.56 -6.36
CA THR A 187 -3.38 3.80 -5.81
C THR A 187 -2.39 4.95 -6.01
N LEU A 188 -2.75 5.92 -6.85
CA LEU A 188 -1.88 7.02 -7.27
C LEU A 188 -2.19 8.30 -6.48
N ASN A 189 -1.40 9.35 -6.69
CA ASN A 189 -1.66 10.69 -6.15
C ASN A 189 -1.83 10.77 -4.62
N ALA A 190 -1.26 9.83 -3.84
CA ALA A 190 -1.23 9.96 -2.39
C ALA A 190 -0.58 11.31 -1.99
N PRO A 191 -1.06 12.00 -0.94
CA PRO A 191 -0.45 13.23 -0.45
C PRO A 191 1.07 13.13 -0.26
N PHE A 192 1.54 12.01 0.29
CA PHE A 192 2.98 11.75 0.46
C PHE A 192 3.73 11.62 -0.88
N ASP A 193 3.15 10.91 -1.85
CA ASP A 193 3.73 10.76 -3.19
C ASP A 193 3.81 12.10 -3.94
N ARG A 194 2.82 12.99 -3.76
CA ARG A 194 2.87 14.35 -4.33
C ARG A 194 3.94 15.21 -3.68
N TRP A 195 4.09 15.10 -2.35
CA TRP A 195 5.16 15.79 -1.63
C TRP A 195 6.55 15.34 -2.07
N LEU A 196 6.77 14.03 -2.24
CA LEU A 196 8.00 13.48 -2.81
C LEU A 196 8.29 13.99 -4.24
N LYS A 197 7.25 14.38 -5.00
CA LYS A 197 7.36 14.98 -6.34
C LYS A 197 7.53 16.51 -6.31
N GLY A 198 7.65 17.13 -5.13
CA GLY A 198 7.94 18.56 -4.96
C GLY A 198 6.75 19.44 -4.57
N ASP A 199 5.55 18.88 -4.40
CA ASP A 199 4.42 19.65 -3.85
C ASP A 199 4.57 19.81 -2.33
N GLU A 200 5.25 20.88 -1.90
CA GLU A 200 5.49 21.15 -0.48
C GLU A 200 4.21 21.28 0.34
N SER A 201 3.09 21.64 -0.29
CA SER A 201 1.79 21.84 0.34
C SER A 201 0.98 20.56 0.51
N ALA A 202 1.39 19.46 -0.14
CA ALA A 202 0.67 18.19 -0.10
C ALA A 202 0.66 17.53 1.28
N LEU A 203 1.62 17.87 2.15
CA LEU A 203 1.67 17.37 3.54
C LEU A 203 1.52 18.50 4.56
N SER A 204 0.71 18.22 5.59
CA SER A 204 0.65 19.06 6.78
C SER A 204 1.96 19.03 7.57
N ALA A 205 2.15 20.01 8.46
CA ALA A 205 3.31 20.03 9.35
C ALA A 205 3.36 18.79 10.27
N GLU A 206 2.21 18.30 10.72
CA GLU A 206 2.09 17.09 11.53
C GLU A 206 2.49 15.84 10.74
N GLN A 207 2.05 15.71 9.47
CA GLN A 207 2.44 14.59 8.62
C GLN A 207 3.95 14.57 8.34
N LYS A 208 4.55 15.73 8.07
CA LYS A 208 6.02 15.86 7.91
C LYS A 208 6.74 15.49 9.21
N HIS A 209 6.20 15.87 10.37
CA HIS A 209 6.74 15.48 11.67
C HIS A 209 6.62 13.97 11.91
N GLY A 210 5.46 13.39 11.62
CA GLY A 210 5.20 11.95 11.69
C GLY A 210 6.17 11.14 10.83
N TYR A 211 6.47 11.60 9.61
CA TYR A 211 7.46 10.95 8.76
C TYR A 211 8.88 11.01 9.36
N ARG A 212 9.28 12.15 9.93
CA ARG A 212 10.58 12.25 10.64
C ARG A 212 10.65 11.28 11.81
N LEU A 213 9.59 11.18 12.61
CA LEU A 213 9.49 10.22 13.72
C LEU A 213 9.53 8.77 13.23
N PHE A 214 8.81 8.46 12.16
CA PHE A 214 8.80 7.14 11.53
C PHE A 214 10.22 6.69 11.13
N LYS A 215 11.01 7.61 10.56
CA LYS A 215 12.43 7.38 10.28
C LYS A 215 13.26 7.23 11.56
N SER A 216 13.14 8.16 12.51
CA SER A 216 13.98 8.18 13.71
C SER A 216 13.74 6.99 14.65
N TYR A 217 12.52 6.48 14.70
CA TYR A 217 12.20 5.29 15.48
C TYR A 217 12.73 4.00 14.84
N GLY A 218 12.94 4.00 13.52
CA GLY A 218 13.47 2.86 12.77
C GLY A 218 12.42 2.08 11.97
N CYS A 219 11.15 2.51 11.95
CA CYS A 219 10.09 1.86 11.17
C CYS A 219 10.45 1.74 9.68
N ILE A 220 11.20 2.73 9.18
CA ILE A 220 11.68 2.82 7.80
C ILE A 220 12.65 1.70 7.41
N SER A 221 13.26 0.98 8.37
CA SER A 221 14.15 -0.14 8.07
C SER A 221 13.43 -1.32 7.42
N CYS A 222 12.15 -1.52 7.75
CA CYS A 222 11.31 -2.58 7.19
C CYS A 222 10.27 -2.03 6.20
N HIS A 223 9.71 -0.84 6.48
CA HIS A 223 8.64 -0.23 5.70
C HIS A 223 9.18 0.87 4.79
N GLN A 224 9.92 0.47 3.76
CA GLN A 224 10.57 1.35 2.77
C GLN A 224 10.19 0.99 1.33
N GLY A 225 10.74 1.73 0.39
CA GLY A 225 10.62 1.49 -1.03
C GLY A 225 9.27 1.92 -1.57
N THR A 226 8.98 1.52 -2.80
CA THR A 226 7.80 1.99 -3.53
C THR A 226 6.50 1.51 -2.90
N ASN A 227 6.44 0.44 -2.11
CA ASN A 227 5.20 0.02 -1.45
C ASN A 227 5.19 0.27 0.06
N VAL A 228 6.20 0.96 0.60
CA VAL A 228 6.34 1.24 2.05
C VAL A 228 6.23 -0.06 2.86
N GLY A 229 7.06 -1.04 2.50
CA GLY A 229 6.93 -2.45 2.86
C GLY A 229 6.63 -3.31 1.63
N GLY A 230 6.22 -4.55 1.85
CA GLY A 230 5.87 -5.48 0.77
C GLY A 230 7.06 -6.01 -0.03
N ASN A 231 8.30 -5.76 0.40
CA ASN A 231 9.52 -6.05 -0.35
C ASN A 231 10.58 -6.83 0.45
N MET A 232 10.25 -7.28 1.66
CA MET A 232 11.12 -8.14 2.47
C MET A 232 10.32 -8.99 3.47
N TYR A 233 10.99 -10.00 4.02
CA TYR A 233 10.55 -10.69 5.22
C TYR A 233 11.17 -10.03 6.47
N ALA A 234 10.44 -10.07 7.57
CA ALA A 234 10.96 -9.72 8.88
C ALA A 234 10.32 -10.61 9.96
N PRO A 235 11.02 -10.92 11.05
CA PRO A 235 10.41 -11.55 12.21
C PRO A 235 9.37 -10.59 12.81
N PHE A 236 8.20 -11.10 13.17
CA PHE A 236 7.28 -10.39 14.05
C PHE A 236 7.66 -10.73 15.50
N GLY A 237 8.09 -9.73 16.26
CA GLY A 237 8.80 -9.87 17.54
C GLY A 237 10.32 -9.86 17.39
N ALA A 238 10.87 -8.91 16.63
CA ALA A 238 12.32 -8.83 16.37
C ALA A 238 13.15 -8.55 17.64
N VAL A 239 12.58 -7.86 18.63
CA VAL A 239 13.28 -7.44 19.85
C VAL A 239 12.66 -8.05 21.10
N LYS A 240 11.33 -8.07 21.21
CA LYS A 240 10.61 -8.73 22.32
C LYS A 240 9.99 -10.03 21.84
N ASP A 241 9.89 -11.01 22.75
CA ASP A 241 9.25 -12.29 22.45
C ASP A 241 7.80 -12.06 21.99
N ILE A 242 7.51 -12.48 20.75
CA ILE A 242 6.18 -12.34 20.17
C ILE A 242 5.12 -13.16 20.90
N SER A 243 5.53 -14.18 21.66
CA SER A 243 4.61 -14.94 22.51
C SER A 243 3.89 -14.04 23.52
N GLU A 244 4.54 -12.99 24.02
CA GLU A 244 3.89 -12.01 24.89
C GLU A 244 2.76 -11.27 24.17
N TYR A 245 2.95 -10.87 22.90
CA TYR A 245 1.89 -10.27 22.10
C TYR A 245 0.76 -11.27 21.88
N PHE A 246 1.07 -12.50 21.47
CA PHE A 246 0.06 -13.54 21.23
C PHE A 246 -0.76 -13.90 22.48
N ASN A 247 -0.19 -13.74 23.68
CA ASN A 247 -0.91 -13.93 24.94
C ASN A 247 -1.83 -12.75 25.31
N THR A 248 -1.66 -11.58 24.68
CA THR A 248 -2.47 -10.37 24.97
C THR A 248 -3.64 -10.17 24.02
N ARG A 249 -3.64 -10.84 22.86
CA ARG A 249 -4.67 -10.69 21.83
C ARG A 249 -5.89 -11.58 22.10
N SER A 250 -7.02 -11.20 21.51
CA SER A 250 -8.31 -11.90 21.65
C SER A 250 -8.52 -13.02 20.63
N THR A 251 -7.54 -13.29 19.76
CA THR A 251 -7.56 -14.32 18.72
C THR A 251 -6.77 -15.55 19.18
N PRO A 252 -7.29 -16.77 18.97
CA PRO A 252 -6.57 -17.99 19.38
C PRO A 252 -5.26 -18.14 18.62
N LEU A 253 -4.29 -18.81 19.23
CA LEU A 253 -3.10 -19.27 18.51
C LEU A 253 -3.51 -20.25 17.41
N SER A 254 -2.88 -20.12 16.24
CA SER A 254 -3.09 -20.99 15.09
C SER A 254 -1.82 -21.10 14.26
N ASP A 255 -1.80 -22.02 13.29
CA ASP A 255 -0.64 -22.21 12.41
C ASP A 255 -0.25 -20.94 11.66
N THR A 256 -1.20 -20.03 11.38
CA THR A 256 -0.90 -18.77 10.69
C THR A 256 0.04 -17.86 11.49
N ASP A 257 0.12 -18.03 12.81
CA ASP A 257 1.07 -17.34 13.67
C ASP A 257 2.50 -17.77 13.42
N LEU A 258 2.72 -18.99 12.92
CA LEU A 258 4.08 -19.47 12.60
C LEU A 258 4.65 -18.77 11.36
N GLY A 259 3.83 -18.01 10.62
CA GLY A 259 4.26 -17.21 9.49
C GLY A 259 4.85 -18.06 8.37
N ARG A 260 6.03 -17.68 7.89
CA ARG A 260 6.75 -18.30 6.78
C ARG A 260 7.07 -19.78 7.01
N TYR A 261 7.26 -20.20 8.26
CA TYR A 261 7.41 -21.61 8.62
C TYR A 261 6.32 -22.51 8.01
N THR A 262 5.07 -22.04 7.92
CA THR A 262 3.98 -22.82 7.32
C THR A 262 4.16 -23.12 5.83
N ALA A 263 5.03 -22.39 5.15
CA ALA A 263 5.35 -22.58 3.75
C ALA A 263 6.67 -23.35 3.54
N THR A 264 7.64 -23.23 4.47
CA THR A 264 9.00 -23.75 4.28
C THR A 264 9.35 -24.94 5.17
N ASN A 265 8.65 -25.10 6.29
CA ASN A 265 8.95 -26.05 7.36
C ASN A 265 10.38 -25.91 7.94
N ASP A 266 11.02 -24.76 7.74
CA ASP A 266 12.32 -24.42 8.30
C ASP A 266 12.14 -23.66 9.61
N ALA A 267 12.67 -24.19 10.72
CA ALA A 267 12.57 -23.57 12.03
C ALA A 267 13.12 -22.13 12.08
N ALA A 268 14.07 -21.78 11.20
CA ALA A 268 14.60 -20.41 11.08
C ALA A 268 13.57 -19.41 10.53
N ASP A 269 12.55 -19.89 9.81
CA ASP A 269 11.46 -19.07 9.25
C ASP A 269 10.27 -18.90 10.21
N ARG A 270 10.38 -19.41 11.44
CA ARG A 270 9.31 -19.28 12.43
C ARG A 270 9.09 -17.82 12.79
N TYR A 271 7.84 -17.38 12.72
CA TYR A 271 7.42 -15.99 12.97
C TYR A 271 7.94 -14.96 11.96
N LEU A 272 8.54 -15.40 10.84
CA LEU A 272 8.85 -14.49 9.75
C LEU A 272 7.59 -14.23 8.93
N PHE A 273 7.35 -12.96 8.61
CA PHE A 273 6.24 -12.55 7.77
C PHE A 273 6.73 -11.63 6.66
N LYS A 274 6.03 -11.62 5.53
CA LYS A 274 6.15 -10.53 4.56
C LYS A 274 5.73 -9.25 5.27
N VAL A 275 6.62 -8.26 5.33
CA VAL A 275 6.30 -6.94 5.88
C VAL A 275 5.17 -6.35 5.03
N PRO A 276 4.00 -5.99 5.59
CA PRO A 276 2.89 -5.47 4.79
C PRO A 276 3.19 -4.06 4.26
N SER A 277 2.58 -3.73 3.12
CA SER A 277 2.54 -2.34 2.63
C SER A 277 1.76 -1.46 3.58
N LEU A 278 2.26 -0.25 3.84
CA LEU A 278 1.54 0.76 4.62
C LEU A 278 0.68 1.70 3.78
N ARG A 279 0.67 1.58 2.44
CA ARG A 279 0.02 2.55 1.55
C ARG A 279 -1.47 2.73 1.81
N MET A 280 -2.18 1.64 2.10
CA MET A 280 -3.62 1.68 2.38
C MET A 280 -3.94 1.45 3.85
N ALA A 281 -2.92 1.40 4.74
CA ALA A 281 -3.10 0.98 6.13
C ALA A 281 -4.12 1.84 6.89
N SER A 282 -4.26 3.12 6.58
CA SER A 282 -5.24 3.98 7.28
C SER A 282 -6.72 3.62 7.01
N VAL A 283 -7.01 2.72 6.06
CA VAL A 283 -8.37 2.32 5.68
C VAL A 283 -8.56 0.81 5.58
N THR A 284 -7.62 0.01 6.08
CA THR A 284 -7.66 -1.47 5.99
C THR A 284 -7.57 -2.12 7.36
N ALA A 285 -8.22 -1.52 8.36
CA ALA A 285 -8.41 -2.18 9.64
C ALA A 285 -9.34 -3.41 9.46
N PRO A 286 -9.16 -4.47 10.27
CA PRO A 286 -8.19 -4.61 11.36
C PRO A 286 -6.77 -4.99 10.87
N TYR A 287 -5.80 -4.90 11.78
CA TYR A 287 -4.37 -5.03 11.50
C TYR A 287 -3.78 -6.37 11.94
N PHE A 288 -2.61 -6.66 11.36
CA PHE A 288 -1.83 -7.89 11.50
C PHE A 288 -2.46 -9.11 10.83
N HIS A 289 -1.70 -10.21 10.76
CA HIS A 289 -2.07 -11.40 9.98
C HIS A 289 -3.31 -12.12 10.51
N ASP A 290 -3.75 -11.81 11.73
CA ASP A 290 -4.90 -12.41 12.40
C ASP A 290 -6.06 -11.42 12.60
N GLY A 291 -5.87 -10.14 12.27
CA GLY A 291 -6.89 -9.11 12.40
C GLY A 291 -7.30 -8.81 13.84
N ALA A 292 -6.43 -9.07 14.83
CA ALA A 292 -6.77 -8.86 16.24
C ALA A 292 -6.83 -7.37 16.65
N VAL A 293 -6.14 -6.49 15.92
CA VAL A 293 -5.98 -5.08 16.33
C VAL A 293 -6.84 -4.18 15.45
N LYS A 294 -7.76 -3.44 16.05
CA LYS A 294 -8.73 -2.60 15.30
C LYS A 294 -8.23 -1.21 14.97
N GLU A 295 -7.35 -0.66 15.82
CA GLU A 295 -6.93 0.74 15.74
C GLU A 295 -5.49 0.88 15.24
N LEU A 296 -5.26 1.80 14.28
CA LEU A 296 -3.95 2.01 13.69
C LEU A 296 -2.93 2.44 14.75
N LYS A 297 -3.36 3.28 15.69
CA LYS A 297 -2.50 3.77 16.79
C LYS A 297 -2.02 2.62 17.68
N THR A 298 -2.89 1.66 17.98
CA THR A 298 -2.53 0.45 18.74
C THR A 298 -1.57 -0.44 17.94
N ALA A 299 -1.76 -0.56 16.62
CA ALA A 299 -0.82 -1.28 15.77
C ALA A 299 0.59 -0.64 15.78
N ILE A 300 0.66 0.69 15.73
CA ILE A 300 1.94 1.45 15.84
C ILE A 300 2.60 1.22 17.20
N GLU A 301 1.83 1.25 18.29
CA GLU A 301 2.32 0.98 19.65
C GLU A 301 2.94 -0.42 19.76
N ILE A 302 2.21 -1.45 19.29
CA ILE A 302 2.68 -2.83 19.27
C ILE A 302 3.96 -2.96 18.43
N MET A 303 4.01 -2.34 17.26
CA MET A 303 5.21 -2.35 16.42
C MET A 303 6.41 -1.67 17.11
N GLY A 304 6.20 -0.53 17.75
CA GLY A 304 7.23 0.13 18.56
C GLY A 304 7.77 -0.79 19.65
N ARG A 305 6.88 -1.43 20.40
CA ARG A 305 7.23 -2.28 21.52
C ARG A 305 7.94 -3.57 21.10
N PHE A 306 7.40 -4.31 20.12
CA PHE A 306 7.84 -5.65 19.78
C PHE A 306 8.93 -5.70 18.71
N GLN A 307 8.89 -4.79 17.74
CA GLN A 307 9.92 -4.73 16.68
C GLN A 307 11.11 -3.88 17.07
N LEU A 308 10.90 -2.82 17.85
CA LEU A 308 11.93 -1.82 18.12
C LEU A 308 12.35 -1.77 19.59
N GLY A 309 11.63 -2.44 20.49
CA GLY A 309 11.88 -2.39 21.93
C GLY A 309 11.60 -1.03 22.55
N ARG A 310 10.71 -0.23 21.95
CA ARG A 310 10.46 1.17 22.33
C ARG A 310 9.03 1.37 22.78
N GLU A 311 8.87 2.06 23.90
CA GLU A 311 7.59 2.64 24.29
C GLU A 311 7.48 4.02 23.64
N ILE A 312 6.60 4.17 22.65
CA ILE A 312 6.46 5.40 21.86
C ILE A 312 5.40 6.30 22.53
N PRO A 313 5.70 7.58 22.83
CA PRO A 313 4.72 8.50 23.38
C PRO A 313 3.48 8.68 22.50
N ALA A 314 2.31 8.91 23.10
CA ALA A 314 1.02 8.94 22.40
C ALA A 314 0.95 10.07 21.34
N GLU A 315 1.60 11.20 21.60
CA GLU A 315 1.74 12.31 20.66
C GLU A 315 2.56 11.91 19.43
N HIS A 316 3.63 11.12 19.61
CA HIS A 316 4.43 10.61 18.52
C HIS A 316 3.68 9.53 17.72
N ILE A 317 2.95 8.63 18.40
CA ILE A 317 2.06 7.66 17.74
C ILE A 317 1.03 8.39 16.88
N SER A 318 0.44 9.47 17.39
CA SER A 318 -0.56 10.25 16.66
C SER A 318 0.05 10.93 15.43
N ALA A 319 1.24 11.51 15.54
CA ALA A 319 1.94 12.09 14.39
C ALA A 319 2.31 11.02 13.35
N ILE A 320 2.81 9.85 13.76
CA ILE A 320 3.12 8.73 12.86
C ILE A 320 1.85 8.21 12.17
N SER A 321 0.74 8.11 12.90
CA SER A 321 -0.56 7.77 12.32
C SER A 321 -1.03 8.79 11.29
N SER A 322 -0.83 10.09 11.55
CA SER A 322 -1.10 11.18 10.60
C SER A 322 -0.28 11.02 9.31
N PHE A 323 1.01 10.68 9.44
CA PHE A 323 1.86 10.32 8.31
C PHE A 323 1.33 9.11 7.53
N ILE A 324 0.97 8.00 8.19
CA ILE A 324 0.46 6.80 7.50
C ILE A 324 -0.81 7.11 6.71
N THR A 325 -1.69 7.96 7.23
CA THR A 325 -2.88 8.43 6.50
C THR A 325 -2.52 9.19 5.21
N SER A 326 -1.38 9.87 5.17
CA SER A 326 -0.89 10.56 3.96
C SER A 326 -0.42 9.62 2.84
N LEU A 327 -0.26 8.32 3.14
CA LEU A 327 0.15 7.30 2.16
C LEU A 327 -1.02 6.78 1.32
N LYS A 328 -2.27 7.02 1.74
CA LYS A 328 -3.46 6.58 1.03
C LYS A 328 -3.57 7.30 -0.31
N GLY A 329 -3.40 6.55 -1.39
CA GLY A 329 -3.64 7.01 -2.75
C GLY A 329 -5.10 6.96 -3.16
N GLU A 330 -5.32 7.36 -4.40
CA GLU A 330 -6.60 7.43 -5.09
C GLU A 330 -6.69 6.34 -6.15
N HIS A 331 -7.88 5.78 -6.30
CA HIS A 331 -8.22 4.84 -7.38
C HIS A 331 -9.73 4.90 -7.64
N PRO A 332 -10.20 4.80 -8.90
CA PRO A 332 -11.64 4.88 -9.20
C PRO A 332 -12.50 3.86 -8.43
N GLU A 333 -11.99 2.64 -8.24
CA GLU A 333 -12.68 1.57 -7.49
C GLU A 333 -12.84 1.87 -5.98
N LEU A 334 -12.10 2.84 -5.41
CA LEU A 334 -12.28 3.27 -4.01
C LEU A 334 -13.49 4.19 -3.83
N GLN A 335 -14.04 4.74 -4.92
CA GLN A 335 -15.10 5.75 -4.90
C GLN A 335 -16.48 5.18 -5.25
N GLN A 336 -16.56 3.88 -5.53
CA GLN A 336 -17.79 3.18 -5.91
C GLN A 336 -18.61 2.73 -4.70
#